data_AF-A0A3D8Q4Q4-F1
#
_entry.id   AF-A0A3D8Q4Q4-F1
#
_cell.length_a   1.000
_cell.length_b   1.000
_cell.length_c   1.000
_cell.angle_alpha   90.00
_cell.angle_beta   90.00
_cell.angle_gamma   90.00
#
_symmetry.space_group_name_H-M   'P 1'
#
loop_
_entity.id
_entity.type
_entity.pdbx_description
1 polymer ?
#
loop_
_entity_poly.entity_id
_entity_poly.type
_entity_poly.pdbx_seq_one_letter_code
_entity_poly.pdbx_strand_id
1 'polypeptide(L)'
;MTESQEHPPDNPITPGLLEAEADDWDGDSAVAAEDLTSSKASLHSSILKYREENGRTYHGYKDGKYAFPNDEPENDRLDLQNHAFLLTLGGRLYSAPIPKEQTLHRVLDVGTGTGIWAIDFADEHPETEVIGVDLSPIQPNFIPPNLIFEIDDLEEE
;
A
#
# COMPACT_ATOMS: atom_id res chain seq x y z
N MET A 1 69.46 -5.48 28.99
CA MET A 1 68.19 -5.53 29.75
C MET A 1 67.20 -4.67 29.02
N THR A 2 66.19 -5.29 28.40
CA THR A 2 64.84 -4.76 28.10
C THR A 2 64.10 -5.89 27.37
N GLU A 3 62.96 -6.29 27.91
CA GLU A 3 62.11 -7.43 27.52
C GLU A 3 61.40 -7.20 26.18
N SER A 4 61.20 -8.32 25.47
CA SER A 4 60.35 -8.46 24.28
C SER A 4 58.96 -8.92 24.72
N GLN A 5 57.90 -8.22 24.31
CA GLN A 5 56.52 -8.59 24.59
C GLN A 5 55.91 -9.29 23.35
N GLU A 6 55.49 -10.54 23.51
CA GLU A 6 54.88 -11.38 22.46
C GLU A 6 53.40 -11.00 22.21
N HIS A 7 52.99 -11.09 20.95
CA HIS A 7 51.62 -10.91 20.47
C HIS A 7 50.98 -12.31 20.27
N PRO A 8 49.80 -12.61 20.83
CA PRO A 8 49.10 -13.87 20.53
C PRO A 8 48.24 -13.77 19.25
N PRO A 9 47.96 -14.90 18.57
CA PRO A 9 47.32 -14.97 17.26
C PRO A 9 45.77 -14.89 17.29
N ASP A 10 45.22 -14.48 16.15
CA ASP A 10 43.79 -14.34 15.84
C ASP A 10 42.97 -15.62 16.10
N ASN A 11 41.78 -15.44 16.69
CA ASN A 11 40.77 -16.48 16.85
C ASN A 11 39.52 -16.11 16.01
N PRO A 12 38.85 -17.07 15.33
CA PRO A 12 37.86 -16.78 14.30
C PRO A 12 36.51 -16.28 14.87
N ILE A 13 35.91 -15.33 14.14
CA ILE A 13 34.63 -14.69 14.45
C ILE A 13 33.47 -15.65 14.19
N THR A 14 32.72 -15.99 15.23
CA THR A 14 31.35 -16.53 15.12
C THR A 14 30.36 -15.36 15.00
N PRO A 15 29.42 -15.33 14.04
CA PRO A 15 28.42 -14.27 13.96
C PRO A 15 27.39 -14.43 15.08
N GLY A 16 27.41 -13.50 16.04
CA GLY A 16 26.46 -13.39 17.13
C GLY A 16 25.10 -12.88 16.65
N LEU A 17 24.06 -13.56 17.12
CA LEU A 17 22.66 -13.17 17.12
C LEU A 17 22.51 -11.80 17.80
N LEU A 18 21.95 -10.81 17.10
CA LEU A 18 21.63 -9.49 17.66
C LEU A 18 20.30 -9.59 18.42
N GLU A 19 20.37 -9.50 19.75
CA GLU A 19 19.21 -9.27 20.62
C GLU A 19 18.87 -7.78 20.60
N ALA A 20 17.61 -7.44 20.33
CA ALA A 20 17.11 -6.08 20.40
C ALA A 20 16.77 -5.76 21.87
N GLU A 21 17.41 -4.72 22.43
CA GLU A 21 17.05 -4.20 23.74
C GLU A 21 15.74 -3.40 23.67
N ALA A 22 14.82 -3.69 24.59
CA ALA A 22 13.55 -2.99 24.74
C ALA A 22 13.75 -1.80 25.69
N ASP A 23 13.64 -0.59 25.15
CA ASP A 23 13.52 0.62 25.96
C ASP A 23 12.10 0.73 26.52
N ASP A 24 12.03 0.80 27.84
CA ASP A 24 10.87 0.93 28.70
C ASP A 24 10.23 2.33 28.52
N TRP A 25 9.05 2.40 27.91
CA TRP A 25 8.21 3.59 27.90
C TRP A 25 6.81 3.24 28.41
N ASP A 26 6.60 3.54 29.68
CA ASP A 26 5.35 3.37 30.43
C ASP A 26 4.35 4.48 30.01
N GLY A 27 3.22 4.07 29.44
CA GLY A 27 2.21 4.96 28.85
C GLY A 27 0.90 4.21 28.63
N ASP A 28 0.21 3.88 29.72
CA ASP A 28 -1.09 3.21 29.79
C ASP A 28 -2.23 3.96 29.06
N SER A 29 -2.82 3.33 28.03
CA SER A 29 -4.28 3.16 27.90
C SER A 29 -4.63 2.28 26.70
N ALA A 30 -5.12 1.07 27.00
CA ALA A 30 -5.56 0.03 26.07
C ALA A 30 -6.95 0.31 25.45
N VAL A 31 -7.19 -0.22 24.23
CA VAL A 31 -8.26 -1.21 23.96
C VAL A 31 -8.17 -1.79 22.53
N ALA A 32 -7.84 -3.07 22.44
CA ALA A 32 -8.19 -4.02 21.37
C ALA A 32 -7.84 -3.67 19.90
N ALA A 33 -6.57 -3.46 19.57
CA ALA A 33 -6.09 -3.52 18.18
C ALA A 33 -5.36 -4.83 17.83
N GLU A 34 -5.09 -5.68 18.81
CA GLU A 34 -4.17 -6.82 18.62
C GLU A 34 -4.84 -8.04 17.95
N ASP A 35 -6.15 -8.21 18.10
CA ASP A 35 -6.86 -9.41 17.60
C ASP A 35 -7.44 -9.23 16.18
N LEU A 36 -7.49 -7.99 15.67
CA LEU A 36 -7.93 -7.68 14.29
C LEU A 36 -6.76 -7.46 13.32
N THR A 37 -5.55 -7.24 13.82
CA THR A 37 -4.35 -7.00 13.01
C THR A 37 -3.61 -8.29 12.69
N SER A 38 -3.64 -9.29 13.58
CA SER A 38 -2.96 -10.58 13.41
C SER A 38 -3.48 -11.40 12.20
N SER A 39 -4.80 -11.42 11.99
CA SER A 39 -5.45 -12.09 10.85
C SER A 39 -5.20 -11.37 9.51
N LYS A 40 -5.07 -10.03 9.51
CA LYS A 40 -4.69 -9.24 8.32
C LYS A 40 -3.19 -9.31 8.01
N ALA A 41 -2.33 -9.37 9.03
CA ALA A 41 -0.87 -9.36 8.88
C ALA A 41 -0.33 -10.60 8.15
N SER A 42 -0.90 -11.78 8.40
CA SER A 42 -0.50 -13.02 7.71
C SER A 42 -0.90 -13.02 6.22
N LEU A 43 -2.08 -12.49 5.88
CA LEU A 43 -2.51 -12.24 4.49
C LEU A 43 -1.61 -11.21 3.80
N HIS A 44 -1.20 -10.16 4.51
CA HIS A 44 -0.35 -9.11 3.97
C HIS A 44 1.01 -9.66 3.45
N SER A 45 1.59 -10.65 4.13
CA SER A 45 2.89 -11.22 3.74
C SER A 45 2.88 -11.96 2.40
N SER A 46 1.77 -12.65 2.06
CA SER A 46 1.63 -13.35 0.78
C SER A 46 1.18 -12.41 -0.34
N ILE A 47 0.38 -11.39 -0.02
CA ILE A 47 -0.07 -10.36 -0.95
C ILE A 47 1.11 -9.51 -1.47
N LEU A 48 2.07 -9.16 -0.59
CA LEU A 48 3.27 -8.41 -0.96
C LEU A 48 4.28 -9.21 -1.79
N LYS A 49 4.13 -10.53 -1.90
CA LYS A 49 5.06 -11.36 -2.65
C LYS A 49 4.74 -11.32 -4.13
N TYR A 50 5.31 -10.34 -4.83
CA TYR A 50 5.12 -10.18 -6.26
C TYR A 50 5.62 -11.40 -7.06
N ARG A 51 4.88 -11.74 -8.12
CA ARG A 51 5.34 -12.66 -9.16
C ARG A 51 6.19 -11.88 -10.15
N GLU A 52 7.37 -12.39 -10.50
CA GLU A 52 8.23 -11.79 -11.52
C GLU A 52 8.20 -12.64 -12.79
N GLU A 53 7.94 -12.01 -13.93
CA GLU A 53 7.93 -12.68 -15.23
C GLU A 53 8.48 -11.72 -16.29
N ASN A 54 9.49 -12.17 -17.05
CA ASN A 54 10.14 -11.37 -18.10
C ASN A 54 10.63 -9.98 -17.63
N GLY A 55 11.04 -9.86 -16.36
CA GLY A 55 11.49 -8.60 -15.75
C GLY A 55 10.38 -7.61 -15.40
N ARG A 56 9.12 -8.07 -15.38
CA ARG A 56 7.94 -7.31 -14.91
C ARG A 56 7.43 -7.93 -13.62
N THR A 57 6.90 -7.12 -12.70
CA THR A 57 6.25 -7.62 -11.48
C THR A 57 4.73 -7.66 -11.65
N TYR A 58 4.11 -8.62 -10.98
CA TYR A 58 2.67 -8.85 -10.95
C TYR A 58 2.21 -9.12 -9.51
N HIS A 59 0.95 -8.86 -9.21
CA HIS A 59 0.37 -9.16 -7.90
C HIS A 59 0.48 -10.67 -7.58
N GLY A 60 0.84 -11.01 -6.34
CA GLY A 60 0.96 -12.40 -5.89
C GLY A 60 -0.35 -13.00 -5.38
N TYR A 61 -1.33 -12.14 -5.05
CA TYR A 61 -2.63 -12.54 -4.53
C TYR A 61 -3.51 -13.07 -5.66
N LYS A 62 -3.93 -14.35 -5.60
CA LYS A 62 -4.76 -15.02 -6.63
C LYS A 62 -4.15 -14.93 -8.04
N ASP A 63 -2.93 -15.43 -8.15
CA ASP A 63 -2.12 -15.47 -9.36
C ASP A 63 -2.92 -15.87 -10.61
N GLY A 64 -2.78 -15.08 -11.68
CA GLY A 64 -3.36 -15.34 -13.01
C GLY A 64 -4.73 -14.72 -13.28
N LYS A 65 -5.42 -14.12 -12.29
CA LYS A 65 -6.69 -13.42 -12.53
C LYS A 65 -6.53 -12.05 -13.20
N TYR A 66 -5.50 -11.28 -12.86
CA TYR A 66 -5.20 -10.00 -13.49
C TYR A 66 -3.94 -10.12 -14.35
N ALA A 67 -4.07 -9.78 -15.63
CA ALA A 67 -3.03 -10.05 -16.63
C ALA A 67 -1.97 -8.94 -16.73
N PHE A 68 -2.20 -7.78 -16.10
CA PHE A 68 -1.32 -6.63 -16.22
C PHE A 68 -0.26 -6.62 -15.10
N PRO A 69 0.94 -6.07 -15.39
CA PRO A 69 1.97 -5.84 -14.38
C PRO A 69 1.50 -4.89 -13.27
N ASN A 70 2.30 -4.75 -12.21
CA ASN A 70 2.08 -3.79 -11.13
C ASN A 70 3.36 -3.01 -10.78
N ASP A 71 4.26 -2.87 -11.76
CA ASP A 71 5.52 -2.14 -11.64
C ASP A 71 5.37 -0.68 -12.08
N GLU A 72 6.42 0.10 -11.84
CA GLU A 72 6.50 1.53 -12.15
C GLU A 72 6.10 1.87 -13.60
N PRO A 73 6.53 1.15 -14.67
CA PRO A 73 6.08 1.47 -16.02
C PRO A 73 4.58 1.29 -16.25
N GLU A 74 3.94 0.36 -15.53
CA GLU A 74 2.48 0.20 -15.60
C GLU A 74 1.76 1.27 -14.79
N ASN A 75 2.31 1.67 -13.64
CA ASN A 75 1.81 2.80 -12.87
C ASN A 75 1.84 4.09 -13.71
N ASP A 76 2.94 4.37 -14.41
CA ASP A 76 3.04 5.50 -15.35
C ASP A 76 1.95 5.45 -16.45
N ARG A 77 1.65 4.24 -16.95
CA ARG A 77 0.59 4.04 -17.94
C ARG A 77 -0.79 4.34 -17.36
N LEU A 78 -1.06 3.93 -16.11
CA LEU A 78 -2.31 4.21 -15.40
C LEU A 78 -2.47 5.72 -15.13
N ASP A 79 -1.39 6.38 -14.72
CA ASP A 79 -1.40 7.83 -14.47
C ASP A 79 -1.67 8.62 -15.74
N LEU A 80 -1.04 8.24 -16.87
CA LEU A 80 -1.33 8.82 -18.18
C LEU A 80 -2.77 8.58 -18.60
N GLN A 81 -3.30 7.38 -18.33
CA GLN A 81 -4.68 7.03 -18.64
C GLN A 81 -5.67 7.89 -17.83
N ASN A 82 -5.44 8.05 -16.53
CA ASN A 82 -6.24 8.96 -15.69
C ASN A 82 -6.22 10.39 -16.25
N HIS A 83 -5.05 10.91 -16.58
CA HIS A 83 -4.92 12.25 -17.16
C HIS A 83 -5.67 12.40 -18.49
N ALA A 84 -5.60 11.39 -19.37
CA ALA A 84 -6.33 11.38 -20.63
C ALA A 84 -7.86 11.39 -20.42
N PHE A 85 -8.36 10.68 -19.41
CA PHE A 85 -9.79 10.71 -19.06
C PHE A 85 -10.21 12.08 -18.53
N LEU A 86 -9.43 12.70 -17.64
CA LEU A 86 -9.69 14.05 -17.16
C LEU A 86 -9.79 15.05 -18.32
N LEU A 87 -8.85 15.03 -19.27
CA LEU A 87 -8.90 15.88 -20.46
C LEU A 87 -10.16 15.64 -21.28
N THR A 88 -10.52 14.37 -21.49
CA THR A 88 -11.71 13.98 -22.26
C THR A 88 -13.01 14.43 -21.59
N LEU A 89 -13.05 14.40 -20.26
CA LEU A 89 -14.23 14.79 -19.46
C LEU A 89 -14.29 16.29 -19.14
N GLY A 90 -13.30 17.07 -19.57
CA GLY A 90 -13.20 18.51 -19.32
C GLY A 90 -12.84 18.84 -17.87
N GLY A 91 -11.98 18.02 -17.26
CA GLY A 91 -11.54 18.13 -15.87
C GLY A 91 -12.52 17.59 -14.83
N ARG A 92 -13.62 16.95 -15.25
CA ARG A 92 -14.59 16.37 -14.32
C ARG A 92 -14.17 14.96 -13.93
N LEU A 93 -14.21 14.65 -12.62
CA LEU A 93 -13.97 13.31 -12.09
C LEU A 93 -15.12 12.34 -12.36
N TYR A 94 -16.34 12.83 -12.60
CA TYR A 94 -17.50 11.99 -12.89
C TYR A 94 -18.47 12.67 -13.86
N SER A 95 -19.23 11.86 -14.59
CA SER A 95 -20.28 12.32 -15.51
C SER A 95 -21.70 12.12 -14.96
N ALA A 96 -21.84 11.51 -13.78
CA ALA A 96 -23.13 11.27 -13.16
C ALA A 96 -23.84 12.61 -12.86
N PRO A 97 -25.15 12.73 -13.11
CA PRO A 97 -25.91 13.97 -12.92
C PRO A 97 -26.28 14.17 -11.44
N ILE A 98 -25.27 14.34 -10.59
CA ILE A 98 -25.43 14.54 -9.15
C ILE A 98 -25.78 16.03 -8.90
N PRO A 99 -26.89 16.35 -8.20
CA PRO A 99 -27.20 17.73 -7.84
C PRO A 99 -26.10 18.34 -6.99
N LYS A 100 -25.78 19.62 -7.19
CA LYS A 100 -24.68 20.28 -6.46
C LYS A 100 -24.92 20.36 -4.95
N GLU A 101 -26.19 20.37 -4.55
CA GLU A 101 -26.61 20.43 -3.16
C GLU A 101 -26.69 19.04 -2.51
N GLN A 102 -26.56 17.97 -3.31
CA GLN A 102 -26.57 16.60 -2.82
C GLN A 102 -25.20 16.27 -2.26
N THR A 103 -25.11 16.13 -0.95
CA THR A 103 -23.93 15.56 -0.30
C THR A 103 -23.81 14.08 -0.65
N LEU A 104 -22.61 13.68 -1.07
CA LEU A 104 -22.23 12.28 -1.19
C LEU A 104 -21.66 11.84 0.15
N HIS A 105 -22.14 10.72 0.68
CA HIS A 105 -21.69 10.24 1.99
C HIS A 105 -20.62 9.17 1.85
N ARG A 106 -20.77 8.28 0.87
CA ARG A 106 -19.83 7.19 0.60
C ARG A 106 -19.65 6.98 -0.89
N VAL A 107 -18.41 6.77 -1.31
CA VAL A 107 -18.02 6.47 -2.69
C VAL A 107 -17.06 5.29 -2.68
N LEU A 108 -17.24 4.40 -3.66
CA LEU A 108 -16.37 3.25 -3.90
C LEU A 108 -15.70 3.42 -5.26
N ASP A 109 -14.36 3.40 -5.28
CA ASP A 109 -13.55 3.36 -6.49
C ASP A 109 -13.06 1.92 -6.75
N VAL A 110 -13.52 1.35 -7.85
CA VAL A 110 -13.35 -0.07 -8.20
C VAL A 110 -12.20 -0.22 -9.19
N GLY A 111 -11.16 -0.96 -8.80
CA GLY A 111 -9.93 -1.04 -9.58
C GLY A 111 -9.19 0.29 -9.54
N THR A 112 -8.97 0.80 -8.32
CA THR A 112 -8.46 2.16 -8.08
C THR A 112 -7.05 2.39 -8.64
N GLY A 113 -6.32 1.33 -8.99
CA GLY A 113 -5.00 1.42 -9.61
C GLY A 113 -4.03 2.20 -8.74
N THR A 114 -3.41 3.25 -9.29
CA THR A 114 -2.50 4.13 -8.52
C THR A 114 -3.22 5.00 -7.49
N GLY A 115 -4.55 5.05 -7.52
CA GLY A 115 -5.38 5.75 -6.54
C GLY A 115 -5.62 7.23 -6.84
N ILE A 116 -5.09 7.76 -7.95
CA ILE A 116 -5.19 9.21 -8.26
C ILE A 116 -6.63 9.69 -8.27
N TRP A 117 -7.53 8.94 -8.91
CA TRP A 117 -8.94 9.33 -8.97
C TRP A 117 -9.57 9.40 -7.58
N ALA A 118 -9.34 8.39 -6.74
CA ALA A 118 -9.88 8.34 -5.38
C ALA A 118 -9.33 9.48 -4.50
N ILE A 119 -8.04 9.81 -4.64
CA ILE A 119 -7.39 10.92 -3.94
C ILE A 119 -8.00 12.25 -4.36
N ASP A 120 -8.04 12.53 -5.67
CA ASP A 120 -8.60 13.77 -6.20
C ASP A 120 -10.08 13.92 -5.79
N PHE A 121 -10.86 12.82 -5.83
CA PHE A 121 -12.25 12.84 -5.42
C PHE A 121 -12.42 13.11 -3.93
N ALA A 122 -11.60 12.48 -3.07
CA ALA A 122 -11.63 12.66 -1.63
C ALA A 122 -11.24 14.09 -1.23
N ASP A 123 -10.27 14.70 -1.92
CA ASP A 123 -9.88 16.10 -1.72
C ASP A 123 -10.99 17.08 -2.15
N GLU A 124 -11.69 16.81 -3.26
CA GLU A 124 -12.83 17.63 -3.71
C GLU A 124 -14.08 17.51 -2.80
N HIS A 125 -14.24 16.37 -2.11
CA HIS A 125 -15.41 16.05 -1.28
C HIS A 125 -14.99 15.59 0.13
N PRO A 126 -14.47 16.50 0.98
CA PRO A 126 -13.95 16.15 2.30
C PRO A 126 -15.00 15.57 3.26
N GLU A 127 -16.29 15.75 2.97
CA GLU A 127 -17.41 15.17 3.71
C GLU A 127 -17.78 13.73 3.28
N THR A 128 -17.18 13.23 2.20
CA THR A 128 -17.42 11.88 1.65
C THR A 128 -16.38 10.91 2.19
N GLU A 129 -16.82 9.75 2.66
CA GLU A 129 -15.94 8.59 2.89
C GLU A 129 -15.67 7.89 1.54
N VAL A 130 -14.41 7.81 1.15
CA VAL A 130 -13.99 7.18 -0.10
C VAL A 130 -13.25 5.89 0.22
N ILE A 131 -13.63 4.81 -0.47
CA ILE A 131 -12.94 3.52 -0.40
C ILE A 131 -12.42 3.21 -1.79
N GLY A 132 -11.11 3.04 -1.93
CA GLY A 132 -10.50 2.54 -3.16
C GLY A 132 -10.12 1.07 -2.99
N VAL A 133 -10.50 0.24 -3.96
CA VAL A 133 -10.21 -1.21 -3.92
C VAL A 133 -9.41 -1.61 -5.14
N ASP A 134 -8.32 -2.32 -4.92
CA ASP A 134 -7.51 -2.93 -5.98
C ASP A 134 -6.90 -4.26 -5.52
N LEU A 135 -6.45 -5.08 -6.46
CA LEU A 135 -5.70 -6.31 -6.17
C LEU A 135 -4.25 -6.02 -5.78
N SER A 136 -3.70 -4.90 -6.25
CA SER A 136 -2.30 -4.53 -6.08
C SER A 136 -2.15 -3.41 -5.04
N PRO A 137 -1.29 -3.59 -4.02
CA PRO A 137 -0.94 -2.51 -3.10
C PRO A 137 0.10 -1.57 -3.72
N ILE A 138 -0.33 -0.73 -4.66
CA ILE A 138 0.52 0.23 -5.39
C ILE A 138 0.18 1.69 -5.07
N GLN A 139 -0.75 1.92 -4.15
CA GLN A 139 -1.23 3.25 -3.79
C GLN A 139 -0.24 3.97 -2.86
N PRO A 140 -0.19 5.32 -2.87
CA PRO A 140 0.72 6.07 -2.02
C PRO A 140 0.32 5.98 -0.54
N ASN A 141 1.30 6.18 0.35
CA ASN A 141 1.06 6.19 1.81
C ASN A 141 0.44 7.50 2.30
N PHE A 142 0.65 8.61 1.58
CA PHE A 142 0.12 9.91 1.95
C PHE A 142 -1.19 10.14 1.19
N ILE A 143 -2.30 10.01 1.90
CA ILE A 143 -3.65 10.05 1.34
C ILE A 143 -4.56 10.97 2.17
N PRO A 144 -5.66 11.47 1.60
CA PRO A 144 -6.66 12.24 2.33
C PRO A 144 -7.23 11.44 3.53
N PRO A 145 -7.58 12.10 4.65
CA PRO A 145 -8.03 11.41 5.87
C PRO A 145 -9.39 10.73 5.73
N ASN A 146 -10.16 11.07 4.69
CA ASN A 146 -11.45 10.50 4.33
C ASN A 146 -11.34 9.40 3.26
N LEU A 147 -10.13 8.95 2.91
CA LEU A 147 -9.86 7.88 1.96
C LEU A 147 -9.20 6.69 2.66
N ILE A 148 -9.67 5.48 2.34
CA ILE A 148 -9.04 4.21 2.71
C ILE A 148 -8.82 3.38 1.45
N PHE A 149 -7.66 2.72 1.37
CA PHE A 149 -7.38 1.71 0.35
C PHE A 149 -7.48 0.30 0.93
N GLU A 150 -8.16 -0.57 0.22
CA GLU A 150 -8.31 -1.99 0.58
C GLU A 150 -7.76 -2.87 -0.55
N ILE A 151 -7.03 -3.91 -0.16
CA ILE A 151 -6.58 -4.93 -1.09
C ILE A 151 -7.63 -6.04 -1.09
N ASP A 152 -8.43 -6.11 -2.14
CA ASP A 152 -9.52 -7.07 -2.24
C ASP A 152 -9.81 -7.47 -3.68
N ASP A 153 -10.35 -8.68 -3.85
CA ASP A 153 -10.82 -9.21 -5.13
C ASP A 153 -12.33 -9.02 -5.21
N LEU A 154 -12.77 -7.94 -5.88
CA LEU A 154 -14.18 -7.61 -6.03
C LEU A 154 -15.02 -8.66 -6.78
N GLU A 155 -14.37 -9.65 -7.41
CA GLU A 155 -15.05 -10.77 -8.07
C GLU A 155 -15.15 -12.03 -7.19
N GLU A 156 -14.71 -11.97 -5.93
CA GLU A 156 -14.89 -13.06 -4.96
C GLU A 156 -16.28 -13.02 -4.31
N GLU A 157 -16.91 -14.20 -4.20
CA GLU A 157 -18.23 -14.42 -3.57
C GLU A 157 -18.17 -14.56 -2.05
#